data_AF-A0A1Q7JYH2-F1
#
_entry.id   AF-A0A1Q7JYH2-F1
#
_cell.length_a   1.000
_cell.length_b   1.000
_cell.length_c   1.000
_cell.angle_alpha   90.00
_cell.angle_beta   90.00
_cell.angle_gamma   90.00
#
_symmetry.space_group_name_H-M   'P 1'
#
loop_
_entity.id
_entity.type
_entity.pdbx_description
1 polymer ?
#
loop_
_entity_poly.entity_id
_entity_poly.type
_entity_poly.pdbx_seq_one_letter_code
_entity_poly.pdbx_strand_id
1 'polypeptide(L)'
;MKSSLELAMERLKKKDADAGVESRPLTDAQKAAIAEARNFYESKLAEVEVLHQSKLRKTFDPTERETLEQEYRRDRERLTTERDAKIEKLRRA
;
A
#
# COMPACT_ATOMS: atom_id res chain seq x y z
N MET A 1 32.20 28.92 -1.38
CA MET A 1 30.91 29.28 -2.02
C MET A 1 30.05 28.04 -2.06
N LYS A 2 28.77 28.13 -1.65
CA LYS A 2 27.83 27.02 -1.81
C LYS A 2 27.41 26.92 -3.28
N SER A 3 27.18 25.70 -3.78
CA SER A 3 26.66 25.47 -5.12
C SER A 3 25.19 25.90 -5.24
N SER A 4 24.73 26.14 -6.48
CA SER A 4 23.33 26.47 -6.78
C SER A 4 22.35 25.39 -6.31
N LEU A 5 22.77 24.13 -6.33
CA LEU A 5 22.00 22.99 -5.83
C LEU A 5 21.82 23.06 -4.30
N GLU A 6 22.90 23.34 -3.56
CA GLU A 6 22.84 23.44 -2.10
C GLU A 6 21.97 24.60 -1.64
N LEU A 7 22.04 25.74 -2.33
CA LEU A 7 21.16 26.90 -2.09
C LEU A 7 19.68 26.58 -2.34
N ALA A 8 19.38 25.78 -3.37
CA ALA A 8 18.01 25.35 -3.67
C ALA A 8 17.46 24.41 -2.59
N MET A 9 18.27 23.43 -2.15
CA MET A 9 17.91 22.49 -1.08
C MET A 9 17.70 23.19 0.27
N GLU A 10 18.51 24.21 0.59
CA GLU A 10 18.39 25.00 1.82
C GLU A 10 17.10 25.84 1.83
N ARG A 11 16.73 26.44 0.69
CA ARG A 11 15.45 27.14 0.52
C ARG A 11 14.25 26.20 0.63
N LEU A 12 14.37 24.98 0.11
CA LEU A 12 13.32 23.96 0.21
C LEU A 12 13.12 23.54 1.67
N LYS A 13 14.18 23.17 2.38
CA LYS A 13 14.12 22.83 3.82
C LYS A 13 13.54 23.95 4.67
N LYS A 14 13.88 25.21 4.36
CA LYS A 14 13.34 26.37 5.07
C LYS A 14 11.84 26.55 4.80
N LYS A 15 11.39 26.39 3.56
CA LYS A 15 9.96 26.41 3.21
C LYS A 15 9.19 25.27 3.88
N ASP A 16 9.76 24.07 3.94
CA ASP A 16 9.16 22.93 4.63
C ASP A 16 9.04 23.21 6.13
N ALA A 17 10.09 23.75 6.77
CA ALA A 17 10.05 24.16 8.18
C ALA A 17 9.04 25.29 8.45
N ASP A 18 9.00 26.33 7.61
CA ASP A 18 8.06 27.45 7.72
C ASP A 18 6.60 26.99 7.50
N ALA A 19 6.39 25.93 6.71
CA ALA A 19 5.10 25.28 6.50
C ALA A 19 4.76 24.23 7.57
N GLY A 20 5.61 24.02 8.58
CA GLY A 20 5.43 23.00 9.61
C GLY A 20 5.57 21.56 9.12
N VAL A 21 6.14 21.36 7.93
CA VAL A 21 6.41 20.04 7.34
C VAL A 21 7.73 19.52 7.91
N GLU A 22 7.66 18.82 9.04
CA GLU A 22 8.79 18.02 9.52
C GLU A 22 8.94 16.76 8.66
N SER A 23 10.02 16.69 7.88
CA SER A 23 10.46 15.43 7.28
C SER A 23 10.95 14.50 8.39
N ARG A 24 10.04 13.68 8.94
CA ARG A 24 10.39 12.63 9.89
C ARG A 24 10.77 11.37 9.12
N PRO A 25 12.05 11.00 9.04
CA PRO A 25 12.43 9.73 8.46
C PRO A 25 11.81 8.60 9.28
N LEU A 26 11.35 7.55 8.59
CA LEU A 26 10.80 6.37 9.27
C LEU A 26 11.87 5.72 10.15
N THR A 27 11.49 5.40 11.38
CA THR A 27 12.30 4.57 12.27
C THR A 27 12.42 3.15 11.73
N ASP A 28 13.43 2.42 12.17
CA ASP A 28 13.61 1.03 11.72
C ASP A 28 12.48 0.11 12.21
N ALA A 29 11.89 0.42 13.36
CA ALA A 29 10.68 -0.26 13.86
C ALA A 29 9.48 -0.02 12.94
N GLN A 30 9.25 1.22 12.48
CA GLN A 30 8.19 1.52 11.51
C GLN A 30 8.43 0.82 10.17
N LYS A 31 9.67 0.80 9.68
CA LYS A 31 10.02 0.10 8.43
C LYS A 31 9.75 -1.40 8.55
N ALA A 32 10.15 -2.03 9.65
CA ALA A 32 9.91 -3.44 9.91
C ALA A 32 8.40 -3.75 9.96
N ALA A 33 7.62 -2.96 10.70
CA ALA A 33 6.17 -3.14 10.78
C ALA A 33 5.47 -2.93 9.42
N ILE A 34 5.94 -1.99 8.60
CA ILE A 34 5.42 -1.78 7.24
C ILE A 34 5.74 -2.99 6.34
N ALA A 35 6.94 -3.56 6.44
CA ALA A 35 7.32 -4.74 5.68
C ALA A 35 6.47 -5.96 6.08
N GLU A 36 6.26 -6.16 7.38
CA GLU A 36 5.38 -7.23 7.88
C GLU A 36 3.94 -7.07 7.39
N ALA A 37 3.39 -5.85 7.47
CA ALA A 37 2.05 -5.57 6.96
C ALA A 37 1.94 -5.88 5.45
N ARG A 38 2.94 -5.50 4.65
CA ARG A 38 2.98 -5.82 3.22
C ARG A 38 2.95 -7.32 2.96
N ASN A 39 3.84 -8.07 3.62
CA ASN A 39 3.94 -9.52 3.45
C ASN A 39 2.63 -10.23 3.83
N PHE A 40 1.99 -9.77 4.91
CA PHE A 40 0.70 -10.31 5.36
C PHE A 40 -0.39 -10.12 4.29
N TYR A 41 -0.58 -8.90 3.79
CA TYR A 41 -1.62 -8.64 2.79
C TYR A 41 -1.29 -9.23 1.42
N GLU A 42 -0.01 -9.35 1.05
CA GLU A 42 0.42 -10.08 -0.16
C GLU A 42 0.03 -11.56 -0.07
N SER A 43 0.28 -12.20 1.08
CA SER A 43 -0.13 -13.59 1.32
C SER A 43 -1.65 -13.75 1.21
N LYS A 44 -2.43 -12.79 1.75
CA LYS A 44 -3.89 -12.80 1.66
C LYS A 44 -4.41 -12.60 0.25
N LEU A 45 -3.79 -11.72 -0.53
CA LEU A 45 -4.11 -11.52 -1.93
C LEU A 45 -3.85 -12.79 -2.76
N ALA A 46 -2.71 -13.44 -2.52
CA ALA A 46 -2.37 -14.70 -3.18
C ALA A 46 -3.37 -15.82 -2.83
N GLU A 47 -3.78 -15.92 -1.55
CA GLU A 47 -4.80 -16.86 -1.11
C GLU A 47 -6.14 -16.63 -1.85
N VAL A 48 -6.62 -15.39 -1.91
CA VAL A 48 -7.85 -15.01 -2.62
C VAL A 48 -7.74 -15.32 -4.12
N GLU A 49 -6.61 -15.03 -4.74
CA GLU A 49 -6.37 -15.32 -6.16
C GLU A 49 -6.42 -16.84 -6.44
N VAL A 50 -5.76 -17.66 -5.62
CA VAL A 50 -5.78 -19.12 -5.78
C VAL A 50 -7.21 -19.67 -5.62
N LEU A 51 -7.96 -19.17 -4.63
CA LEU A 51 -9.36 -19.57 -4.43
C LEU A 51 -10.24 -19.17 -5.61
N HIS A 52 -10.09 -17.94 -6.12
CA HIS A 52 -10.80 -17.46 -7.31
C HIS A 52 -10.52 -18.34 -8.52
N GLN A 53 -9.25 -18.60 -8.82
CA GLN A 53 -8.84 -19.45 -9.93
C GLN A 53 -9.37 -20.88 -9.80
N SER A 54 -9.38 -21.43 -8.58
CA SER A 54 -9.95 -22.76 -8.31
C SER A 54 -11.45 -22.82 -8.58
N LYS A 55 -12.21 -21.77 -8.19
CA LYS A 55 -13.64 -21.65 -8.48
C LYS A 55 -13.91 -21.47 -9.97
N LEU A 56 -13.21 -20.53 -10.62
CA LEU A 56 -13.36 -20.25 -12.06
C LEU A 56 -13.10 -21.45 -12.97
N ARG A 57 -12.24 -22.39 -12.57
CA ARG A 57 -11.98 -23.63 -13.31
C ARG A 57 -13.15 -24.62 -13.24
N LYS A 58 -13.99 -24.53 -12.21
CA LYS A 58 -15.13 -25.43 -11.98
C LYS A 58 -16.46 -24.83 -12.44
N THR A 59 -16.51 -23.51 -12.62
CA THR A 59 -17.70 -22.80 -13.06
C THR A 59 -17.69 -22.60 -14.58
N PHE A 60 -18.72 -23.13 -15.25
CA PHE A 60 -18.90 -23.03 -16.70
C PHE A 60 -19.97 -22.02 -17.11
N ASP A 61 -20.92 -21.74 -16.22
CA ASP A 61 -21.99 -20.78 -16.47
C ASP A 61 -21.42 -19.35 -16.57
N PRO A 62 -21.66 -18.61 -17.68
CA PRO A 62 -21.10 -17.27 -17.87
C PRO A 62 -21.55 -16.26 -16.81
N THR A 63 -22.80 -16.33 -16.35
CA THR A 63 -23.35 -15.40 -15.35
C THR A 63 -22.77 -15.66 -13.97
N GLU A 64 -22.59 -16.93 -13.61
CA GLU A 64 -21.92 -17.32 -12.37
C GLU A 64 -20.44 -16.92 -12.40
N ARG A 65 -19.75 -17.06 -13.55
CA ARG A 65 -18.37 -16.58 -13.70
C ARG A 65 -18.24 -15.08 -13.55
N GLU A 66 -19.17 -14.30 -14.12
CA GLU A 66 -19.19 -12.85 -13.96
C GLU A 66 -19.37 -12.46 -12.48
N THR A 67 -20.27 -13.15 -11.78
CA THR A 67 -20.48 -12.96 -10.34
C THR A 67 -19.21 -13.22 -9.54
N LEU A 68 -18.54 -14.36 -9.78
CA LEU A 68 -17.26 -14.70 -9.14
C LEU A 68 -16.17 -13.66 -9.40
N GLU A 69 -16.11 -13.12 -10.62
CA GLU A 69 -15.16 -12.07 -10.98
C GLU A 69 -15.46 -10.75 -10.26
N GLN A 70 -16.74 -10.38 -10.10
CA GLN A 70 -17.13 -9.20 -9.32
C GLN A 70 -16.78 -9.36 -7.84
N GLU A 71 -17.03 -10.54 -7.26
CA GLU A 71 -16.64 -10.85 -5.88
C GLU A 71 -15.12 -10.75 -5.68
N TYR A 72 -14.35 -11.39 -6.57
CA TYR A 72 -12.89 -11.33 -6.53
C TYR A 72 -12.35 -9.90 -6.59
N ARG A 73 -12.91 -9.05 -7.46
CA ARG A 73 -12.53 -7.64 -7.56
C ARG A 73 -12.77 -6.88 -6.26
N ARG A 74 -13.95 -7.07 -5.64
CA ARG A 74 -14.29 -6.42 -4.36
C ARG A 74 -13.36 -6.87 -3.24
N ASP A 75 -13.07 -8.16 -3.15
CA ASP A 75 -12.15 -8.70 -2.14
C ASP A 75 -10.73 -8.15 -2.30
N ARG A 76 -10.23 -8.12 -3.54
CA ARG A 76 -8.91 -7.57 -3.85
C ARG A 76 -8.83 -6.07 -3.55
N GLU A 77 -9.86 -5.30 -3.89
CA GLU A 77 -9.93 -3.86 -3.58
C GLU A 77 -9.97 -3.60 -2.08
N ARG A 78 -10.77 -4.37 -1.33
CA ARG A 78 -10.85 -4.29 0.13
C ARG A 78 -9.50 -4.58 0.77
N LEU A 79 -8.85 -5.69 0.44
CA LEU A 79 -7.53 -6.06 0.98
C LEU A 79 -6.46 -5.01 0.66
N THR A 80 -6.51 -4.44 -0.55
CA THR A 80 -5.57 -3.39 -0.96
C THR A 80 -5.79 -2.11 -0.14
N THR A 81 -7.05 -1.71 0.05
CA THR A 81 -7.42 -0.53 0.85
C THR A 81 -7.04 -0.71 2.32
N GLU A 82 -7.29 -1.88 2.89
CA GLU A 82 -6.91 -2.21 4.27
C GLU A 82 -5.38 -2.20 4.47
N ARG A 83 -4.62 -2.75 3.52
CA ARG A 83 -3.16 -2.69 3.51
C ARG A 83 -2.67 -1.24 3.52
N ASP A 84 -3.20 -0.41 2.63
CA ASP A 84 -2.75 0.96 2.47
C ASP A 84 -3.09 1.81 3.70
N ALA A 85 -4.30 1.63 4.26
CA ALA A 85 -4.71 2.26 5.51
C ALA A 85 -3.81 1.82 6.69
N LYS A 86 -3.44 0.54 6.76
CA LYS A 86 -2.53 0.02 7.79
C LYS A 86 -1.13 0.62 7.66
N ILE A 87 -0.59 0.68 6.45
CA ILE A 87 0.73 1.28 6.19
C ILE A 87 0.73 2.76 6.55
N GLU A 88 -0.31 3.52 6.18
CA GLU A 88 -0.43 4.93 6.53
C GLU A 88 -0.51 5.13 8.04
N LYS A 89 -1.25 4.28 8.76
CA LYS A 89 -1.27 4.31 10.23
C LYS A 89 0.12 4.07 10.81
N LEU A 90 0.88 3.09 10.28
CA LEU A 90 2.23 2.78 10.74
C LEU A 90 3.24 3.89 10.45
N ARG A 91 3.06 4.65 9.36
CA ARG A 91 3.90 5.82 9.04
C ARG A 91 3.67 7.00 10.00
N ARG A 92 2.46 7.12 10.55
CA ARG A 92 2.06 8.22 11.44
C ARG A 92 2.25 7.91 12.92
N ALA A 93 2.41 6.63 13.28
CA ALA A 93 2.66 6.16 14.64
C ALA A 93 4.10 6.45 15.06
#